data_AF-A0A368GM81-F1
#
_entry.id   AF-A0A368GM81-F1
#
_cell.length_a   1.000
_cell.length_b   1.000
_cell.length_c   1.000
_cell.angle_alpha   90.00
_cell.angle_beta   90.00
_cell.angle_gamma   90.00
#
_symmetry.space_group_name_H-M   'P 1'
#
loop_
_entity.id
_entity.type
_entity.pdbx_description
1 polymer ?
#
loop_
_entity_poly.entity_id
_entity_poly.type
_entity_poly.pdbx_seq_one_letter_code
_entity_poly.pdbx_strand_id
1 'polypeptide(L)'
;MVDLRFNTTFQAKIIRIHESVNAYAREVKNKLYSEGFEVEFDEYCPDTLNKQIRRAMQAQFNFILVVGQKEMKNSTVNVRTRDNQGRREVHLDELIAIFRRLEAEYTKECDVLPF
;
A
#
# COMPACT_ATOMS: atom_id res chain seq x y z
N MET A 1 16.11 1.92 26.05
CA MET A 1 16.34 1.38 24.69
C MET A 1 15.11 1.74 23.88
N VAL A 2 15.14 2.87 23.20
CA VAL A 2 14.02 3.33 22.37
C VAL A 2 14.07 2.51 21.10
N ASP A 3 13.01 1.76 20.79
CA ASP A 3 12.90 1.04 19.53
C ASP A 3 12.90 2.08 18.40
N LEU A 4 13.97 2.11 17.60
CA LEU A 4 14.21 3.10 16.54
C LEU A 4 13.28 2.93 15.33
N ARG A 5 12.29 2.03 15.40
CA ARG A 5 11.34 1.73 14.32
C ARG A 5 10.14 2.68 14.21
N PHE A 6 10.05 3.70 15.08
CA PHE A 6 8.89 4.61 15.12
C PHE A 6 8.98 5.85 14.21
N ASN A 7 9.94 5.92 13.28
CA ASN A 7 10.04 7.05 12.35
C ASN A 7 9.67 6.72 10.89
N THR A 8 8.90 5.65 10.66
CA THR A 8 8.44 5.31 9.31
C THR A 8 7.20 6.14 8.96
N THR A 9 7.38 7.19 8.15
CA THR A 9 6.30 8.10 7.73
C THR A 9 5.37 7.51 6.66
N PHE A 10 5.70 6.34 6.13
CA PHE A 10 4.98 5.69 5.04
C PHE A 10 4.24 4.46 5.53
N GLN A 11 2.92 4.59 5.61
CA GLN A 11 2.01 3.53 5.99
C GLN A 11 1.12 3.17 4.80
N ALA A 12 1.13 1.89 4.43
CA ALA A 12 0.28 1.35 3.38
C ALA A 12 -0.74 0.34 3.94
N LYS A 13 -1.97 0.39 3.46
CA LYS A 13 -3.00 -0.63 3.72
C LYS A 13 -3.23 -1.46 2.47
N ILE A 14 -2.97 -2.76 2.53
CA ILE A 14 -3.35 -3.69 1.47
C ILE A 14 -4.80 -4.11 1.66
N ILE A 15 -5.57 -4.06 0.58
CA ILE A 15 -6.96 -4.51 0.52
C ILE A 15 -7.11 -5.48 -0.63
N ARG A 16 -7.50 -6.71 -0.32
CA ARG A 16 -7.81 -7.74 -1.32
C ARG A 16 -9.24 -7.61 -1.84
N ILE A 17 -9.45 -7.88 -3.12
CA ILE A 17 -10.80 -7.96 -3.71
C ILE A 17 -11.49 -9.28 -3.34
N HIS A 18 -10.74 -10.38 -3.27
CA HIS A 18 -11.24 -11.73 -2.98
C HIS A 18 -10.21 -12.54 -2.18
N GLU A 19 -10.62 -13.61 -1.50
CA GLU A 19 -9.72 -14.44 -0.66
C GLU A 19 -8.73 -15.27 -1.49
N SER A 20 -9.08 -15.56 -2.74
CA SER A 20 -8.22 -16.29 -3.68
C SER A 20 -6.87 -15.60 -3.94
N VAL A 21 -6.74 -14.32 -3.60
CA VAL A 21 -5.49 -13.55 -3.74
C VAL A 21 -4.77 -13.30 -2.42
N ASN A 22 -5.15 -13.98 -1.32
CA ASN A 22 -4.47 -13.84 -0.01
C ASN A 22 -2.98 -14.11 -0.09
N ALA A 23 -2.57 -15.14 -0.83
CA ALA A 23 -1.16 -15.47 -1.00
C ALA A 23 -0.38 -14.32 -1.65
N TYR A 24 -0.95 -13.71 -2.69
CA TYR A 24 -0.36 -12.56 -3.36
C TYR A 24 -0.35 -11.31 -2.48
N ALA A 25 -1.42 -11.04 -1.73
CA ALA A 25 -1.46 -9.94 -0.76
C ALA A 25 -0.37 -10.08 0.32
N ARG A 26 -0.12 -11.31 0.80
CA ARG A 26 0.99 -11.61 1.72
C ARG A 26 2.35 -11.39 1.07
N GLU A 27 2.52 -11.79 -0.18
CA GLU A 27 3.76 -11.53 -0.93
C GLU A 27 4.04 -10.03 -1.05
N VAL A 28 3.06 -9.24 -1.49
CA VAL A 28 3.15 -7.77 -1.58
C VAL A 28 3.53 -7.17 -0.22
N LYS A 29 2.85 -7.59 0.85
CA LYS A 29 3.17 -7.15 2.22
C LYS A 29 4.63 -7.46 2.56
N ASN A 30 5.05 -8.71 2.37
CA ASN A 30 6.38 -9.17 2.77
C ASN A 30 7.48 -8.44 2.02
N LYS A 31 7.32 -8.19 0.70
CA LYS A 31 8.31 -7.42 -0.08
C LYS A 31 8.41 -5.97 0.40
N LEU A 32 7.29 -5.29 0.60
CA LEU A 32 7.32 -3.91 1.10
C LEU A 32 7.88 -3.84 2.53
N TYR A 33 7.53 -4.82 3.37
CA TYR A 33 8.03 -4.89 4.75
C TYR A 33 9.53 -5.20 4.80
N SER A 34 10.06 -6.06 3.93
CA SER A 34 11.50 -6.31 3.83
C SER A 34 12.29 -5.07 3.38
N GLU A 35 11.64 -4.15 2.67
CA GLU A 35 12.18 -2.84 2.33
C GLU A 35 12.03 -1.81 3.47
N GLY A 36 11.46 -2.17 4.61
CA GLY A 36 11.32 -1.29 5.77
C GLY A 36 10.10 -0.37 5.73
N PHE A 37 9.14 -0.60 4.83
CA PHE A 37 7.87 0.11 4.83
C PHE A 37 6.85 -0.54 5.79
N GLU A 38 6.05 0.29 6.47
CA GLU A 38 4.99 -0.20 7.34
C GLU A 38 3.75 -0.53 6.53
N VAL A 39 3.39 -1.83 6.49
CA VAL A 39 2.31 -2.32 5.64
C VAL A 39 1.37 -3.23 6.43
N GLU A 40 0.11 -2.81 6.45
CA GLU A 40 -0.96 -3.59 7.05
C GLU A 40 -1.72 -4.41 6.00
N PHE A 41 -2.03 -5.65 6.35
CA PHE A 41 -2.95 -6.50 5.60
C PHE A 41 -3.74 -7.34 6.61
N ASP A 42 -5.07 -7.22 6.57
CA ASP A 42 -5.98 -8.04 7.37
C ASP A 42 -6.57 -9.14 6.47
N GLU A 43 -5.98 -10.33 6.56
CA GLU A 43 -6.34 -11.45 5.70
C GLU A 43 -7.79 -11.92 5.92
N TYR A 44 -8.32 -11.79 7.14
CA TYR A 44 -9.63 -12.30 7.52
C TYR A 44 -10.69 -11.19 7.68
N CYS A 45 -10.42 -10.00 7.14
CA CYS A 45 -11.33 -8.88 7.25
C CYS A 45 -12.71 -9.20 6.65
N PRO A 46 -13.81 -9.12 7.42
CA PRO A 46 -15.16 -9.39 6.93
C PRO A 46 -15.79 -8.20 6.19
N ASP A 47 -15.11 -7.05 6.20
CA ASP A 47 -15.63 -5.82 5.62
C ASP A 47 -15.57 -5.84 4.09
N THR A 48 -16.57 -5.23 3.44
CA THR A 48 -16.56 -5.04 1.99
C THR A 48 -15.38 -4.17 1.55
N LEU A 49 -14.95 -4.32 0.29
CA LEU A 49 -13.86 -3.52 -0.30
C LEU A 49 -14.03 -2.02 -0.02
N ASN A 50 -15.22 -1.47 -0.30
CA ASN A 50 -15.52 -0.06 -0.10
C ASN A 50 -15.44 0.37 1.37
N LYS A 51 -15.87 -0.50 2.30
CA LYS A 51 -15.78 -0.22 3.74
C LYS A 51 -14.33 -0.23 4.20
N GLN A 52 -13.51 -1.18 3.75
CA GLN A 52 -12.08 -1.21 4.04
C GLN A 52 -11.37 0.03 3.49
N ILE A 53 -11.65 0.43 2.25
CA ILE A 53 -11.09 1.66 1.65
C ILE A 53 -11.44 2.88 2.50
N ARG A 54 -12.72 3.04 2.87
CA ARG A 54 -13.16 4.15 3.72
C ARG A 54 -12.46 4.17 5.08
N ARG A 55 -12.32 3.01 5.74
CA ARG A 55 -11.62 2.89 7.02
C ARG A 55 -10.14 3.25 6.88
N ALA A 56 -9.48 2.80 5.82
CA ALA A 56 -8.08 3.16 5.56
C ALA A 56 -7.90 4.66 5.31
N MET A 57 -8.82 5.31 4.58
CA MET A 57 -8.80 6.76 4.40
C MET A 57 -9.01 7.50 5.74
N GLN A 58 -9.94 7.03 6.58
CA GLN A 58 -10.19 7.62 7.91
C GLN A 58 -9.01 7.44 8.87
N ALA A 59 -8.31 6.30 8.78
CA ALA A 59 -7.08 6.03 9.52
C ALA A 59 -5.86 6.75 8.94
N GLN A 60 -6.03 7.57 7.89
CA GLN A 60 -4.98 8.40 7.29
C GLN A 60 -3.77 7.61 6.76
N PHE A 61 -3.99 6.39 6.25
CA PHE A 61 -2.95 5.68 5.50
C PHE A 61 -2.49 6.52 4.31
N ASN A 62 -1.17 6.61 4.10
CA ASN A 62 -0.58 7.33 2.97
C ASN A 62 -1.00 6.69 1.64
N PHE A 63 -1.01 5.35 1.63
CA PHE A 63 -1.33 4.55 0.45
C PHE A 63 -2.34 3.45 0.78
N ILE A 64 -3.27 3.24 -0.15
CA ILE A 64 -4.16 2.09 -0.15
C ILE A 64 -3.82 1.26 -1.39
N LEU A 65 -3.37 0.03 -1.18
CA LEU A 65 -2.92 -0.89 -2.22
C LEU A 65 -4.01 -1.93 -2.43
N VAL A 66 -4.72 -1.85 -3.55
CA VAL A 66 -5.77 -2.81 -3.89
C VAL A 66 -5.21 -3.92 -4.76
N VAL A 67 -5.45 -5.17 -4.38
CA VAL A 67 -5.01 -6.35 -5.12
C VAL A 67 -6.19 -7.26 -5.46
N GLY A 68 -6.35 -7.56 -6.75
CA GLY A 68 -7.29 -8.52 -7.29
C GLY A 68 -6.61 -9.58 -8.14
N GLN A 69 -7.42 -10.38 -8.83
CA GLN A 69 -6.94 -11.45 -9.69
C GLN A 69 -6.10 -10.91 -10.87
N LYS A 70 -6.45 -9.73 -11.38
CA LYS A 70 -5.71 -9.05 -12.45
C LYS A 70 -4.33 -8.66 -11.96
N GLU A 71 -4.27 -7.99 -10.81
CA GLU A 71 -3.03 -7.51 -10.19
C GLU A 71 -2.08 -8.67 -9.87
N MET A 72 -2.62 -9.77 -9.32
CA MET A 72 -1.85 -10.99 -9.07
C MET A 72 -1.25 -11.60 -10.34
N LYS A 73 -2.02 -11.66 -11.44
CA LYS A 73 -1.53 -12.22 -12.72
C LYS A 73 -0.41 -11.36 -13.33
N ASN A 74 -0.47 -10.06 -13.11
CA ASN A 74 0.45 -9.09 -13.69
C ASN A 74 1.62 -8.75 -12.77
N SER A 75 1.66 -9.27 -11.54
CA SER A 75 2.60 -8.83 -10.49
C SER A 75 2.57 -7.31 -10.27
N THR A 76 1.35 -6.74 -10.27
CA THR A 76 1.08 -5.32 -10.07
C THR A 76 0.23 -5.10 -8.81
N VAL A 77 0.06 -3.84 -8.41
CA VAL A 77 -0.95 -3.43 -7.43
C VAL A 77 -1.65 -2.18 -7.92
N ASN A 78 -2.91 -1.98 -7.55
CA ASN A 78 -3.58 -0.71 -7.78
C ASN A 78 -3.32 0.22 -6.59
N VAL A 79 -2.50 1.24 -6.81
CA VAL A 79 -2.13 2.24 -5.81
C VAL A 79 -3.18 3.34 -5.79
N ARG A 80 -3.67 3.66 -4.60
CA ARG A 80 -4.53 4.82 -4.35
C ARG A 80 -3.86 5.70 -3.32
N THR A 81 -3.77 7.00 -3.62
CA THR A 81 -3.24 8.02 -2.72
C THR A 81 -4.35 8.60 -1.84
N ARG A 82 -3.99 9.16 -0.68
CA ARG A 82 -4.91 9.78 0.28
C ARG A 82 -5.83 10.82 -0.36
N ASP A 83 -5.30 11.62 -1.27
CA ASP A 83 -6.01 12.76 -1.85
C ASP A 83 -6.85 12.35 -3.08
N ASN A 84 -6.89 11.05 -3.39
CA ASN A 84 -7.70 10.44 -4.45
C ASN A 84 -7.44 11.06 -5.86
N GLN A 85 -6.30 11.75 -6.02
CA GLN A 85 -5.85 12.36 -7.27
C GLN A 85 -5.21 11.35 -8.24
N GLY A 86 -4.74 10.19 -7.75
CA GLY A 86 -4.12 9.15 -8.56
C GLY A 86 -4.64 7.76 -8.22
N ARG A 87 -5.12 7.03 -9.25
CA ARG A 87 -5.28 5.56 -9.21
C ARG A 87 -4.44 4.98 -10.32
N ARG A 88 -3.36 4.29 -9.97
CA ARG A 88 -2.46 3.72 -10.96
C ARG A 88 -2.17 2.26 -10.64
N GLU A 89 -2.21 1.42 -11.67
CA GLU A 89 -1.67 0.06 -11.58
C GLU A 89 -0.16 0.15 -11.78
N VAL A 90 0.60 -0.37 -10.82
CA VAL A 90 2.06 -0.23 -10.74
C VAL A 90 2.67 -1.60 -10.46
N HIS A 91 3.78 -1.93 -11.12
CA HIS A 91 4.53 -3.15 -10.81
C HIS A 91 5.14 -3.06 -9.41
N LEU A 92 5.25 -4.20 -8.72
CA LEU A 92 5.70 -4.21 -7.32
C LEU A 92 7.12 -3.62 -7.14
N ASP A 93 8.03 -3.90 -8.06
CA ASP A 93 9.40 -3.36 -8.03
C ASP A 93 9.40 -1.85 -8.33
N GLU A 94 8.55 -1.37 -9.24
CA GLU A 94 8.37 0.06 -9.53
C GLU A 94 7.79 0.78 -8.29
N LEU A 95 6.84 0.16 -7.59
CA LEU A 95 6.26 0.72 -6.37
C LEU A 95 7.32 0.91 -5.27
N ILE A 96 8.19 -0.08 -5.07
CA ILE A 96 9.30 0.01 -4.10
C ILE A 96 10.22 1.16 -4.47
N ALA A 97 10.60 1.28 -5.75
CA ALA A 97 11.44 2.39 -6.21
C ALA A 97 10.79 3.76 -5.98
N ILE A 98 9.47 3.87 -6.23
CA ILE A 98 8.72 5.10 -5.94
C ILE A 98 8.73 5.40 -4.44
N PHE A 99 8.43 4.43 -3.58
CA PHE A 99 8.40 4.64 -2.12
C PHE A 99 9.77 5.07 -1.58
N ARG A 100 10.86 4.46 -2.06
CA ARG A 100 12.23 4.86 -1.72
C ARG A 100 12.54 6.29 -2.14
N ARG A 101 12.11 6.69 -3.34
CA ARG A 101 12.28 8.05 -3.81
C ARG A 101 11.53 9.05 -2.93
N LEU A 102 10.28 8.75 -2.58
CA LEU A 102 9.47 9.59 -1.70
C LEU A 102 10.07 9.70 -0.28
N GLU A 103 10.65 8.61 0.22
CA GLU A 103 11.39 8.59 1.49
C GLU A 103 12.64 9.49 1.43
N ALA A 104 13.40 9.44 0.35
CA ALA A 104 14.60 10.27 0.16
C ALA A 104 14.28 11.77 -0.01
N GLU A 105 13.18 12.09 -0.69
CA GLU A 105 12.80 13.47 -0.99
C GLU A 105 12.07 14.16 0.20
N TYR A 106 11.76 13.45 1.29
CA TYR A 106 10.98 13.96 2.45
C TYR A 106 9.67 14.66 2.05
N THR A 107 9.09 14.24 0.93
CA THR A 107 7.96 14.93 0.33
C THR A 107 6.70 14.68 1.17
N LYS A 108 6.34 15.66 2.01
CA LYS A 108 5.05 15.69 2.74
C LYS A 108 3.89 16.20 1.90
N GLU A 109 4.19 16.76 0.72
CA GLU A 109 3.21 17.31 -0.20
C GLU A 109 2.68 16.21 -1.12
N CYS A 110 1.41 15.85 -0.92
CA CYS A 110 0.73 14.82 -1.70
C CYS A 110 0.49 15.22 -3.18
N ASP A 111 0.71 16.49 -3.56
CA ASP A 111 0.43 17.03 -4.89
C ASP A 111 1.51 16.72 -5.95
N VAL A 112 2.62 16.08 -5.56
CA VAL A 112 3.71 15.69 -6.50
C VAL A 112 3.98 14.18 -6.53
N LEU A 113 3.04 13.37 -6.03
CA LEU A 113 3.18 11.92 -6.07
C LEU A 113 3.14 11.43 -7.54
N PRO A 114 4.05 10.53 -7.96
CA PRO A 114 4.16 10.11 -9.36
C PRO A 114 3.08 9.10 -9.81
N PHE A 115 1.92 9.11 -9.13
CA PHE A 115 0.83 8.16 -9.30
C PHE A 115 -0.36 8.76 -10.03
#